data_AF-A0A1Q4HC86-F1
#
_entry.id   AF-A0A1Q4HC86-F1
#
_cell.length_a   1.000
_cell.length_b   1.000
_cell.length_c   1.000
_cell.angle_alpha   90.00
_cell.angle_beta   90.00
_cell.angle_gamma   90.00
#
_symmetry.space_group_name_H-M   'P 1'
#
loop_
_entity.id
_entity.type
_entity.pdbx_description
1 polymer ?
#
loop_
_entity_poly.entity_id
_entity_poly.type
_entity_poly.pdbx_seq_one_letter_code
_entity_poly.pdbx_strand_id
1 'polypeptide(L)'
;MHIRDVAGTGIFWGYRMRSSLIDSVNMYHCDGYGFHGKVFSDNTMQNVDVGQSGNHGVYLVNCFNNKFANIKSWYSGRIVAGAAGVYQRNGAINVYTNVTTQENSGTGLTLYGADSPISSVTVRSFNSDSDNAAGATSNSGISLNNVHHSIFDVAVSSKAPLKATPFAGISVSGSTQNKIIANIDPAAVTWPAVGNSFLDNAIDLCRGGSSSTSSDHDGLVPVNVYEHQEHHVTLTGDATIDTPSTPRGQPPTGLRYRFVFVQDQAGGHEITWPSAYKVPASAVLDTSGGTRSVLDFECTGDADWIMTSFITGIPA
;
A
#
# COMPACT_ATOMS: atom_id res chain seq x y z
N MET A 1 -22.68 -6.63 -19.89
CA MET A 1 -23.42 -7.85 -19.50
C MET A 1 -23.84 -7.72 -18.03
N HIS A 2 -25.05 -8.14 -17.66
CA HIS A 2 -25.51 -8.16 -16.25
C HIS A 2 -25.91 -9.58 -15.85
N ILE A 3 -25.35 -10.09 -14.76
CA ILE A 3 -25.62 -11.43 -14.22
C ILE A 3 -26.04 -11.25 -12.75
N ARG A 4 -27.18 -11.82 -12.37
CA ARG A 4 -27.75 -11.63 -11.02
C ARG A 4 -28.37 -12.91 -10.47
N ASP A 5 -28.38 -13.03 -9.15
CA ASP A 5 -29.12 -14.06 -8.39
C ASP A 5 -28.77 -15.49 -8.84
N VAL A 6 -27.47 -15.77 -8.95
CA VAL A 6 -26.95 -17.06 -9.41
C VAL A 6 -26.64 -17.94 -8.21
N ALA A 7 -27.25 -19.13 -8.14
CA ALA A 7 -26.99 -20.13 -7.09
C ALA A 7 -25.56 -20.74 -7.12
N GLY A 8 -24.65 -20.16 -7.90
CA GLY A 8 -23.30 -20.65 -8.11
C GLY A 8 -22.35 -19.52 -8.50
N THR A 9 -21.35 -19.83 -9.32
CA THR A 9 -20.42 -18.81 -9.81
C THR A 9 -21.09 -17.95 -10.88
N GLY A 10 -20.97 -16.62 -10.80
CA GLY A 10 -21.55 -15.71 -11.80
C GLY A 10 -20.98 -15.95 -13.19
N ILE A 11 -19.65 -15.84 -13.32
CA ILE A 11 -18.91 -16.26 -14.53
C ILE A 11 -17.79 -17.20 -14.13
N PHE A 12 -17.87 -18.43 -14.61
CA PHE A 12 -16.69 -19.28 -14.72
C PHE A 12 -16.14 -19.13 -16.14
N TRP A 13 -15.05 -18.38 -16.28
CA TRP A 13 -14.49 -18.06 -17.60
C TRP A 13 -13.92 -19.32 -18.29
N GLY A 14 -13.43 -20.29 -17.52
CA GLY A 14 -12.91 -21.55 -18.02
C GLY A 14 -11.47 -21.84 -17.62
N TYR A 15 -10.92 -22.95 -18.13
CA TYR A 15 -9.55 -23.39 -17.93
C TYR A 15 -8.68 -23.03 -19.15
N ARG A 16 -7.49 -22.44 -18.92
CA ARG A 16 -6.50 -22.06 -19.97
C ARG A 16 -7.02 -21.03 -20.97
N MET A 17 -7.79 -20.07 -20.49
CA MET A 17 -8.35 -19.03 -21.34
C MET A 17 -7.32 -17.93 -21.58
N ARG A 18 -7.13 -17.58 -22.85
CA ARG A 18 -6.17 -16.57 -23.30
C ARG A 18 -6.75 -15.59 -24.29
N SER A 19 -6.07 -14.45 -24.43
CA SER A 19 -6.35 -13.45 -25.47
C SER A 19 -7.78 -12.92 -25.46
N SER A 20 -8.41 -12.89 -24.29
CA SER A 20 -9.78 -12.42 -24.12
C SER A 20 -9.82 -10.95 -23.72
N LEU A 21 -10.79 -10.23 -24.28
CA LEU A 21 -11.25 -8.96 -23.75
C LEU A 21 -12.56 -9.20 -22.98
N ILE A 22 -12.54 -8.87 -21.68
CA ILE A 22 -13.70 -8.91 -20.80
C ILE A 22 -13.98 -7.47 -20.42
N ASP A 23 -15.08 -6.90 -20.90
CA ASP A 23 -15.42 -5.50 -20.69
C ASP A 23 -16.88 -5.35 -20.25
N SER A 24 -17.11 -4.45 -19.30
CA SER A 24 -18.44 -3.98 -18.93
C SER A 24 -19.35 -5.12 -18.45
N VAL A 25 -18.84 -5.89 -17.49
CA VAL A 25 -19.53 -7.03 -16.88
C VAL A 25 -19.90 -6.69 -15.45
N ASN A 26 -21.17 -6.84 -15.12
CA ASN A 26 -21.66 -6.63 -13.76
C ASN A 26 -22.25 -7.94 -13.24
N MET A 27 -21.73 -8.41 -12.12
CA MET A 27 -22.18 -9.62 -11.42
C MET A 27 -22.66 -9.23 -10.03
N TYR A 28 -23.83 -9.74 -9.62
CA TYR A 28 -24.39 -9.41 -8.33
C TYR A 28 -25.12 -10.62 -7.72
N HIS A 29 -24.95 -10.85 -6.42
CA HIS A 29 -25.66 -11.91 -5.69
C HIS A 29 -25.42 -13.30 -6.29
N CYS A 30 -24.18 -13.75 -6.24
CA CYS A 30 -23.78 -15.09 -6.67
C CYS A 30 -23.45 -15.92 -5.42
N ASP A 31 -23.98 -17.13 -5.23
CA ASP A 31 -23.62 -17.97 -4.07
C ASP A 31 -22.17 -18.47 -4.12
N GLY A 32 -21.59 -18.55 -5.32
CA GLY A 32 -20.19 -18.91 -5.54
C GLY A 32 -19.27 -17.69 -5.63
N TYR A 33 -18.32 -17.75 -6.56
CA TYR A 33 -17.50 -16.58 -6.92
C TYR A 33 -18.33 -15.64 -7.81
N GLY A 34 -18.02 -14.34 -7.80
CA GLY A 34 -18.55 -13.46 -8.85
C GLY A 34 -17.94 -13.85 -10.20
N PHE A 35 -16.62 -13.70 -10.30
CA PHE A 35 -15.82 -14.11 -11.44
C PHE A 35 -14.79 -15.16 -11.03
N HIS A 36 -14.64 -16.22 -11.81
CA HIS A 36 -13.62 -17.25 -11.62
C HIS A 36 -12.87 -17.52 -12.94
N GLY A 37 -11.58 -17.23 -12.94
CA GLY A 37 -10.65 -17.58 -14.01
C GLY A 37 -9.59 -18.58 -13.54
N LYS A 38 -9.35 -19.65 -14.32
CA LYS A 38 -8.33 -20.66 -14.01
C LYS A 38 -7.36 -20.85 -15.16
N VAL A 39 -6.05 -20.72 -14.89
CA VAL A 39 -5.01 -20.56 -15.91
C VAL A 39 -5.39 -19.43 -16.86
N PHE A 40 -5.55 -18.25 -16.26
CA PHE A 40 -6.07 -17.06 -16.90
C PHE A 40 -4.89 -16.21 -17.36
N SER A 41 -4.59 -16.20 -18.67
CA SER A 41 -3.36 -15.57 -19.17
C SER A 41 -3.57 -14.72 -20.41
N ASP A 42 -2.80 -13.65 -20.58
CA ASP A 42 -2.85 -12.80 -21.78
C ASP A 42 -4.23 -12.14 -22.02
N ASN A 43 -4.98 -11.85 -20.96
CA ASN A 43 -6.31 -11.25 -21.05
C ASN A 43 -6.29 -9.78 -20.61
N THR A 44 -7.27 -9.03 -21.11
CA THR A 44 -7.64 -7.71 -20.58
C THR A 44 -9.03 -7.80 -19.99
N MET A 45 -9.17 -7.41 -18.73
CA MET A 45 -10.43 -7.35 -18.00
C MET A 45 -10.64 -5.93 -17.49
N GLN A 46 -11.70 -5.28 -17.94
CA GLN A 46 -11.96 -3.89 -17.58
C GLN A 46 -13.43 -3.59 -17.31
N ASN A 47 -13.68 -2.60 -16.45
CA ASN A 47 -15.04 -2.17 -16.10
C ASN A 47 -15.89 -3.35 -15.60
N VAL A 48 -15.36 -4.07 -14.60
CA VAL A 48 -16.04 -5.24 -14.04
C VAL A 48 -16.38 -5.01 -12.57
N ASP A 49 -17.66 -5.16 -12.29
CA ASP A 49 -18.23 -5.00 -10.97
C ASP A 49 -18.73 -6.34 -10.45
N VAL A 50 -18.35 -6.68 -9.22
CA VAL A 50 -18.82 -7.87 -8.50
C VAL A 50 -19.36 -7.49 -7.14
N GLY A 51 -20.66 -7.71 -6.92
CA GLY A 51 -21.31 -7.47 -5.64
C GLY A 51 -21.87 -8.73 -5.00
N GLN A 52 -21.77 -8.83 -3.68
CA GLN A 52 -22.47 -9.82 -2.87
C GLN A 52 -22.24 -11.28 -3.27
N SER A 53 -20.99 -11.65 -3.59
CA SER A 53 -20.65 -13.05 -3.82
C SER A 53 -20.60 -13.84 -2.51
N GLY A 54 -20.98 -15.11 -2.54
CA GLY A 54 -20.91 -16.01 -1.38
C GLY A 54 -19.46 -16.36 -1.03
N ASN A 55 -18.56 -16.40 -2.02
CA ASN A 55 -17.13 -16.55 -1.85
C ASN A 55 -16.39 -15.29 -2.35
N HIS A 56 -15.15 -15.40 -2.86
CA HIS A 56 -14.39 -14.27 -3.40
C HIS A 56 -15.14 -13.56 -4.53
N GLY A 57 -14.99 -12.25 -4.62
CA GLY A 57 -15.60 -11.48 -5.70
C GLY A 57 -14.97 -11.86 -7.05
N VAL A 58 -13.68 -11.62 -7.17
CA VAL A 58 -12.87 -12.05 -8.32
C VAL A 58 -11.84 -13.08 -7.86
N TYR A 59 -11.93 -14.30 -8.39
CA TYR A 59 -11.04 -15.42 -8.06
C TYR A 59 -10.22 -15.83 -9.28
N LEU A 60 -8.91 -15.65 -9.20
CA LEU A 60 -7.96 -15.89 -10.29
C LEU A 60 -6.93 -16.91 -9.85
N VAL A 61 -6.78 -17.99 -10.60
CA VAL A 61 -5.79 -19.04 -10.32
C VAL A 61 -4.85 -19.16 -11.50
N ASN A 62 -3.54 -19.22 -11.23
CA ASN A 62 -2.49 -19.33 -12.25
C ASN A 62 -2.63 -18.19 -13.29
N CYS A 63 -2.56 -16.96 -12.80
CA CYS A 63 -2.90 -15.75 -13.55
C CYS A 63 -1.64 -15.09 -14.14
N PHE A 64 -1.46 -15.06 -15.47
CA PHE A 64 -0.21 -14.58 -16.07
C PHE A 64 -0.40 -13.52 -17.16
N ASN A 65 0.37 -12.43 -17.11
CA ASN A 65 0.41 -11.44 -18.17
C ASN A 65 -0.97 -10.83 -18.50
N ASN A 66 -1.72 -10.41 -17.48
CA ASN A 66 -3.05 -9.82 -17.67
C ASN A 66 -3.07 -8.33 -17.30
N LYS A 67 -4.03 -7.61 -17.88
CA LYS A 67 -4.37 -6.23 -17.49
C LYS A 67 -5.77 -6.20 -16.89
N PHE A 68 -5.87 -5.71 -15.66
CA PHE A 68 -7.11 -5.49 -14.93
C PHE A 68 -7.28 -3.99 -14.70
N ALA A 69 -8.41 -3.43 -15.13
CA ALA A 69 -8.69 -2.00 -15.01
C ALA A 69 -10.12 -1.74 -14.52
N ASN A 70 -10.34 -0.81 -13.61
CA ASN A 70 -11.68 -0.43 -13.14
C ASN A 70 -12.46 -1.65 -12.65
N ILE A 71 -11.90 -2.32 -11.63
CA ILE A 71 -12.52 -3.50 -11.02
C ILE A 71 -13.11 -3.09 -9.68
N LYS A 72 -14.40 -3.34 -9.47
CA LYS A 72 -15.05 -3.12 -8.19
C LYS A 72 -15.51 -4.44 -7.59
N SER A 73 -15.20 -4.68 -6.31
CA SER A 73 -15.70 -5.84 -5.58
C SER A 73 -16.26 -5.43 -4.21
N TRP A 74 -17.52 -5.73 -3.91
CA TRP A 74 -18.13 -5.32 -2.65
C TRP A 74 -19.00 -6.40 -2.02
N TYR A 75 -19.03 -6.45 -0.69
CA TYR A 75 -19.80 -7.45 0.08
C TYR A 75 -19.49 -8.90 -0.30
N SER A 76 -18.27 -9.22 -0.73
CA SER A 76 -17.89 -10.59 -1.07
C SER A 76 -17.67 -11.43 0.19
N GLY A 77 -17.88 -12.75 0.09
CA GLY A 77 -17.71 -13.68 1.20
C GLY A 77 -18.91 -13.79 2.12
N ARG A 78 -20.14 -13.66 1.58
CA ARG A 78 -21.38 -13.76 2.36
C ARG A 78 -21.62 -15.15 2.97
N ILE A 79 -21.06 -16.19 2.34
CA ILE A 79 -21.20 -17.58 2.76
C ILE A 79 -19.87 -18.09 3.34
N VAL A 80 -18.75 -17.74 2.70
CA VAL A 80 -17.40 -18.14 3.11
C VAL A 80 -16.71 -16.96 3.80
N ALA A 81 -16.41 -17.12 5.08
CA ALA A 81 -15.65 -16.13 5.86
C ALA A 81 -14.20 -16.02 5.37
N GLY A 82 -13.62 -14.82 5.47
CA GLY A 82 -12.25 -14.55 5.02
C GLY A 82 -12.09 -14.47 3.49
N ALA A 83 -13.19 -14.40 2.74
CA ALA A 83 -13.09 -14.30 1.29
C ALA A 83 -12.73 -12.88 0.86
N ALA A 84 -11.65 -12.77 0.09
CA ALA A 84 -11.19 -11.50 -0.45
C ALA A 84 -12.10 -10.92 -1.56
N GLY A 85 -12.04 -9.60 -1.72
CA GLY A 85 -12.71 -8.90 -2.83
C GLY A 85 -12.12 -9.31 -4.18
N VAL A 86 -10.79 -9.27 -4.28
CA VAL A 86 -10.00 -9.79 -5.40
C VAL A 86 -8.94 -10.74 -4.85
N TYR A 87 -8.88 -11.95 -5.39
CA TYR A 87 -7.96 -12.99 -4.96
C TYR A 87 -7.22 -13.56 -6.15
N GLN A 88 -5.89 -13.49 -6.12
CA GLN A 88 -5.01 -14.14 -7.09
C GLN A 88 -4.18 -15.23 -6.39
N ARG A 89 -4.31 -16.47 -6.86
CA ARG A 89 -3.43 -17.60 -6.50
C ARG A 89 -2.42 -17.85 -7.59
N ASN A 90 -1.14 -17.79 -7.25
CA ASN A 90 0.00 -17.92 -8.16
C ASN A 90 -0.10 -16.93 -9.34
N GLY A 91 0.91 -16.93 -10.21
CA GLY A 91 0.89 -16.11 -11.42
C GLY A 91 1.93 -15.00 -11.45
N ALA A 92 2.08 -14.31 -12.57
CA ALA A 92 3.09 -13.26 -12.72
C ALA A 92 2.70 -12.22 -13.77
N ILE A 93 3.34 -11.05 -13.72
CA ILE A 93 3.25 -10.01 -14.77
C ILE A 93 1.82 -9.47 -14.94
N ASN A 94 1.07 -9.32 -13.83
CA ASN A 94 -0.27 -8.76 -13.89
C ASN A 94 -0.26 -7.28 -13.53
N VAL A 95 -1.10 -6.49 -14.21
CA VAL A 95 -1.28 -5.06 -13.91
C VAL A 95 -2.70 -4.82 -13.43
N TYR A 96 -2.85 -4.28 -12.23
CA TYR A 96 -4.11 -3.84 -11.65
C TYR A 96 -4.15 -2.31 -11.62
N THR A 97 -5.17 -1.71 -12.22
CA THR A 97 -5.38 -0.25 -12.23
C THR A 97 -6.79 0.04 -11.77
N ASN A 98 -6.95 0.97 -10.83
CA ASN A 98 -8.25 1.39 -10.33
C ASN A 98 -9.11 0.23 -9.82
N VAL A 99 -8.58 -0.48 -8.83
CA VAL A 99 -9.32 -1.55 -8.13
C VAL A 99 -9.94 -0.97 -6.87
N THR A 100 -11.24 -1.16 -6.68
CA THR A 100 -11.95 -0.71 -5.47
C THR A 100 -12.59 -1.90 -4.78
N THR A 101 -12.38 -2.03 -3.47
CA THR A 101 -13.03 -3.05 -2.66
C THR A 101 -13.77 -2.47 -1.46
N GLN A 102 -14.85 -3.10 -1.04
CA GLN A 102 -15.67 -2.60 0.07
C GLN A 102 -16.33 -3.76 0.85
N GLU A 103 -16.20 -3.73 2.18
CA GLU A 103 -16.99 -4.58 3.10
C GLU A 103 -16.98 -6.09 2.75
N ASN A 104 -15.83 -6.61 2.32
CA ASN A 104 -15.66 -8.05 2.12
C ASN A 104 -15.44 -8.76 3.47
N SER A 105 -15.74 -10.07 3.53
CA SER A 105 -15.54 -10.86 4.76
C SER A 105 -14.06 -11.15 5.06
N GLY A 106 -13.19 -11.02 4.05
CA GLY A 106 -11.73 -11.07 4.14
C GLY A 106 -11.07 -9.80 3.59
N THR A 107 -9.79 -9.90 3.25
CA THR A 107 -8.96 -8.84 2.66
C THR A 107 -9.52 -8.25 1.37
N GLY A 108 -9.29 -6.96 1.11
CA GLY A 108 -9.65 -6.36 -0.17
C GLY A 108 -8.98 -7.03 -1.38
N LEU A 109 -7.64 -6.99 -1.46
CA LEU A 109 -6.82 -7.67 -2.48
C LEU A 109 -5.85 -8.67 -1.84
N THR A 110 -5.96 -9.94 -2.21
CA THR A 110 -5.01 -10.98 -1.81
C THR A 110 -4.21 -11.48 -3.00
N LEU A 111 -2.89 -11.45 -2.88
CA LEU A 111 -1.96 -12.10 -3.79
C LEU A 111 -1.24 -13.23 -3.04
N TYR A 112 -1.54 -14.47 -3.40
CA TYR A 112 -1.05 -15.66 -2.71
C TYR A 112 -0.27 -16.62 -3.63
N GLY A 113 1.06 -16.63 -3.51
CA GLY A 113 1.94 -17.58 -4.18
C GLY A 113 1.98 -18.94 -3.48
N ALA A 114 0.87 -19.68 -3.54
CA ALA A 114 0.69 -20.95 -2.84
C ALA A 114 1.67 -22.06 -3.28
N ASP A 115 1.79 -22.25 -4.59
CA ASP A 115 2.59 -23.34 -5.18
C ASP A 115 3.83 -22.80 -5.90
N SER A 116 3.73 -21.55 -6.38
CA SER A 116 4.83 -20.81 -6.96
C SER A 116 4.76 -19.35 -6.55
N PRO A 117 5.90 -18.66 -6.41
CA PRO A 117 5.89 -17.26 -6.06
C PRO A 117 5.17 -16.42 -7.12
N ILE A 118 4.49 -15.37 -6.66
CA ILE A 118 3.94 -14.35 -7.55
C ILE A 118 5.03 -13.34 -7.86
N SER A 119 5.17 -12.89 -9.10
CA SER A 119 6.16 -11.86 -9.43
C SER A 119 5.71 -10.84 -10.47
N SER A 120 6.37 -9.68 -10.49
CA SER A 120 6.15 -8.61 -11.48
C SER A 120 4.70 -8.10 -11.53
N VAL A 121 4.01 -8.09 -10.39
CA VAL A 121 2.67 -7.49 -10.30
C VAL A 121 2.80 -5.99 -10.12
N THR A 122 1.98 -5.20 -10.82
CA THR A 122 1.89 -3.75 -10.61
C THR A 122 0.46 -3.39 -10.23
N VAL A 123 0.26 -2.80 -9.07
CA VAL A 123 -1.01 -2.17 -8.66
C VAL A 123 -0.80 -0.66 -8.77
N ARG A 124 -1.60 0.05 -9.58
CA ARG A 124 -1.44 1.50 -9.82
C ARG A 124 -2.39 2.38 -9.02
N SER A 125 -3.53 1.83 -8.64
CA SER A 125 -4.45 2.44 -7.70
C SER A 125 -5.36 1.36 -7.14
N PHE A 126 -5.38 1.30 -5.82
CA PHE A 126 -6.24 0.41 -5.06
C PHE A 126 -6.86 1.23 -3.94
N ASN A 127 -8.19 1.19 -3.83
CA ASN A 127 -8.92 1.72 -2.70
C ASN A 127 -9.70 0.59 -2.03
N SER A 128 -9.59 0.48 -0.71
CA SER A 128 -10.46 -0.41 0.05
C SER A 128 -11.10 0.37 1.19
N ASP A 129 -12.42 0.50 1.13
CA ASP A 129 -13.21 1.05 2.24
C ASP A 129 -13.52 -0.13 3.17
N SER A 130 -12.50 -0.53 3.93
CA SER A 130 -12.55 -1.44 5.07
C SER A 130 -13.13 -2.84 4.85
N ASP A 131 -12.31 -3.82 5.18
CA ASP A 131 -12.71 -5.21 5.44
C ASP A 131 -13.44 -5.34 6.80
N ASN A 132 -14.32 -4.38 7.10
CA ASN A 132 -15.09 -4.18 8.34
C ASN A 132 -16.53 -4.71 8.19
N ALA A 133 -16.74 -5.84 7.53
CA ALA A 133 -18.01 -6.55 7.68
C ALA A 133 -18.25 -6.76 9.20
N ALA A 134 -19.49 -6.59 9.68
CA ALA A 134 -19.81 -6.73 11.10
C ALA A 134 -19.32 -8.10 11.63
N GLY A 135 -18.27 -8.10 12.45
CA GLY A 135 -17.62 -9.31 12.99
C GLY A 135 -16.25 -9.66 12.39
N ALA A 136 -15.74 -8.93 11.40
CA ALA A 136 -14.37 -9.08 10.92
C ALA A 136 -13.40 -8.43 11.92
N THR A 137 -12.50 -9.22 12.51
CA THR A 137 -11.68 -8.79 13.64
C THR A 137 -10.29 -8.28 13.26
N SER A 138 -9.80 -8.49 12.02
CA SER A 138 -8.40 -8.18 11.66
C SER A 138 -8.05 -8.37 10.17
N ASN A 139 -8.80 -7.78 9.23
CA ASN A 139 -8.51 -7.96 7.80
C ASN A 139 -7.69 -6.79 7.24
N SER A 140 -6.53 -7.09 6.64
CA SER A 140 -5.72 -6.12 5.90
C SER A 140 -6.36 -5.80 4.56
N GLY A 141 -6.34 -4.54 4.14
CA GLY A 141 -6.84 -4.12 2.82
C GLY A 141 -6.10 -4.80 1.66
N ILE A 142 -4.80 -5.06 1.84
CA ILE A 142 -3.99 -5.88 0.92
C ILE A 142 -3.24 -6.95 1.71
N SER A 143 -3.21 -8.17 1.18
CA SER A 143 -2.42 -9.29 1.71
C SER A 143 -1.50 -9.84 0.64
N LEU A 144 -0.19 -9.79 0.91
CA LEU A 144 0.87 -10.29 0.05
C LEU A 144 1.50 -11.52 0.71
N ASN A 145 1.44 -12.67 0.04
CA ASN A 145 2.07 -13.88 0.54
C ASN A 145 2.84 -14.58 -0.59
N ASN A 146 4.15 -14.75 -0.39
CA ASN A 146 5.10 -15.25 -1.38
C ASN A 146 5.06 -14.46 -2.70
N VAL A 147 5.11 -13.12 -2.58
CA VAL A 147 5.08 -12.16 -3.70
C VAL A 147 6.43 -11.47 -3.81
N HIS A 148 6.97 -11.34 -5.02
CA HIS A 148 8.28 -10.74 -5.24
C HIS A 148 8.32 -9.79 -6.43
N HIS A 149 9.31 -8.89 -6.47
CA HIS A 149 9.54 -7.98 -7.62
C HIS A 149 8.31 -7.21 -8.08
N SER A 150 7.42 -6.83 -7.17
CA SER A 150 6.12 -6.23 -7.49
C SER A 150 6.04 -4.80 -6.98
N ILE A 151 5.20 -3.97 -7.62
CA ILE A 151 5.02 -2.55 -7.30
C ILE A 151 3.57 -2.33 -6.88
N PHE A 152 3.34 -1.69 -5.76
CA PHE A 152 2.02 -1.44 -5.20
C PHE A 152 1.85 0.05 -4.96
N ASP A 153 1.00 0.70 -5.73
CA ASP A 153 0.61 2.10 -5.57
C ASP A 153 -0.84 2.16 -5.04
N VAL A 154 -0.99 2.43 -3.75
CA VAL A 154 -2.19 2.10 -2.98
C VAL A 154 -2.61 3.22 -2.03
N ALA A 155 -3.93 3.42 -1.90
CA ALA A 155 -4.51 4.31 -0.91
C ALA A 155 -5.55 3.51 -0.12
N VAL A 156 -5.26 3.18 1.14
CA VAL A 156 -6.21 2.46 2.01
C VAL A 156 -6.89 3.50 2.89
N SER A 157 -8.20 3.69 2.71
CA SER A 157 -8.97 4.69 3.46
C SER A 157 -9.93 4.03 4.45
N SER A 158 -9.89 4.43 5.72
CA SER A 158 -10.84 3.99 6.74
C SER A 158 -11.98 5.00 6.87
N LYS A 159 -12.88 5.07 5.87
CA LYS A 159 -14.01 6.01 5.91
C LYS A 159 -15.10 5.70 6.95
N ALA A 160 -15.03 4.58 7.68
CA ALA A 160 -15.96 4.25 8.74
C ALA A 160 -15.39 4.63 10.12
N PRO A 161 -16.19 5.19 11.06
CA PRO A 161 -15.77 5.38 12.44
C PRO A 161 -15.29 4.03 13.00
N LEU A 162 -14.00 3.98 13.32
CA LEU A 162 -13.27 2.79 13.75
C LEU A 162 -13.97 2.16 14.96
N LYS A 163 -14.61 0.99 14.78
CA LYS A 163 -14.92 0.12 15.91
C LYS A 163 -13.61 -0.52 16.37
N ALA A 164 -12.91 0.18 17.27
CA ALA A 164 -11.95 -0.33 18.24
C ALA A 164 -11.10 -1.55 17.82
N THR A 165 -10.21 -1.40 16.82
CA THR A 165 -8.88 -2.02 16.72
C THR A 165 -8.14 -1.46 15.49
N PRO A 166 -6.81 -1.25 15.52
CA PRO A 166 -6.10 -0.56 14.44
C PRO A 166 -5.46 -1.58 13.48
N PHE A 167 -6.18 -2.08 12.47
CA PHE A 167 -5.52 -2.82 11.38
C PHE A 167 -6.20 -2.56 10.04
N ALA A 168 -5.90 -1.41 9.43
CA ALA A 168 -6.29 -1.06 8.06
C ALA A 168 -5.04 -0.74 7.25
N GLY A 169 -4.39 -1.77 6.69
CA GLY A 169 -3.14 -1.58 5.95
C GLY A 169 -2.76 -2.77 5.08
N ILE A 170 -1.47 -3.03 4.96
CA ILE A 170 -0.91 -4.10 4.12
C ILE A 170 -0.28 -5.15 5.03
N SER A 171 -0.64 -6.42 4.83
CA SER A 171 0.03 -7.56 5.44
C SER A 171 0.95 -8.22 4.43
N VAL A 172 2.20 -8.47 4.80
CA VAL A 172 3.18 -9.05 3.88
C VAL A 172 3.87 -10.24 4.52
N SER A 173 3.86 -11.42 3.90
CA SER A 173 4.49 -12.64 4.42
C SER A 173 5.27 -13.41 3.36
N GLY A 174 6.46 -13.93 3.70
CA GLY A 174 7.30 -14.70 2.78
C GLY A 174 7.63 -14.00 1.45
N SER A 175 7.56 -12.68 1.41
CA SER A 175 7.62 -11.84 0.21
C SER A 175 8.85 -10.95 0.27
N THR A 176 9.55 -10.71 -0.84
CA THR A 176 10.77 -9.88 -0.90
C THR A 176 10.79 -9.03 -2.17
N GLN A 177 11.62 -8.00 -2.25
CA GLN A 177 11.81 -7.24 -3.51
C GLN A 177 10.58 -6.50 -4.02
N ASN A 178 9.63 -6.15 -3.14
CA ASN A 178 8.45 -5.38 -3.49
C ASN A 178 8.62 -3.89 -3.16
N LYS A 179 8.11 -3.03 -4.04
CA LYS A 179 7.99 -1.59 -3.78
C LYS A 179 6.55 -1.26 -3.40
N ILE A 180 6.34 -0.72 -2.20
CA ILE A 180 5.04 -0.30 -1.71
C ILE A 180 5.00 1.23 -1.66
N ILE A 181 4.32 1.83 -2.62
CA ILE A 181 4.00 3.26 -2.68
C ILE A 181 2.62 3.41 -2.05
N ALA A 182 2.53 3.87 -0.82
CA ALA A 182 1.25 3.88 -0.10
C ALA A 182 0.99 5.21 0.60
N ASN A 183 -0.26 5.69 0.52
CA ASN A 183 -0.77 6.75 1.37
C ASN A 183 -1.48 6.14 2.58
N ILE A 184 -0.70 5.42 3.41
CA ILE A 184 -1.16 4.75 4.64
C ILE A 184 -0.17 5.06 5.77
N ASP A 185 -0.63 4.99 7.02
CA ASP A 185 0.26 5.03 8.19
C ASP A 185 1.28 3.88 8.09
N PRO A 186 2.61 4.16 8.11
CA PRO A 186 3.64 3.12 8.10
C PRO A 186 3.46 2.08 9.21
N ALA A 187 2.92 2.48 10.36
CA ALA A 187 2.63 1.58 11.48
C ALA A 187 1.50 0.58 11.19
N ALA A 188 0.68 0.84 10.16
CA ALA A 188 -0.38 -0.06 9.70
C ALA A 188 0.11 -1.17 8.76
N VAL A 189 1.42 -1.23 8.44
CA VAL A 189 2.03 -2.31 7.67
C VAL A 189 2.59 -3.37 8.62
N THR A 190 2.08 -4.60 8.52
CA THR A 190 2.52 -5.70 9.38
C THR A 190 3.44 -6.65 8.60
N TRP A 191 4.63 -6.88 9.15
CA TRP A 191 5.61 -7.86 8.69
C TRP A 191 5.64 -9.06 9.65
N PRO A 192 5.87 -10.31 9.19
CA PRO A 192 6.04 -11.47 10.05
C PRO A 192 7.32 -11.33 10.87
N ALA A 193 7.22 -11.63 12.16
CA ALA A 193 8.35 -11.71 13.06
C ALA A 193 9.19 -12.95 12.74
N VAL A 194 10.18 -12.85 11.84
CA VAL A 194 11.19 -13.92 11.68
C VAL A 194 12.56 -13.33 11.35
N GLY A 195 13.59 -13.83 12.04
CA GLY A 195 14.94 -13.28 12.06
C GLY A 195 15.70 -13.38 10.72
N ASN A 196 16.50 -12.34 10.51
CA ASN A 196 17.65 -12.22 9.60
C ASN A 196 17.36 -12.22 8.08
N SER A 197 17.59 -11.04 7.47
CA SER A 197 17.71 -10.70 6.04
C SER A 197 16.43 -10.45 5.21
N PHE A 198 15.67 -9.41 5.56
CA PHE A 198 14.60 -8.83 4.71
C PHE A 198 15.13 -7.78 3.72
N LEU A 199 16.18 -8.09 2.95
CA LEU A 199 16.95 -7.08 2.22
C LEU A 199 16.21 -6.22 1.16
N ASP A 200 14.90 -6.36 0.89
CA ASP A 200 14.36 -5.77 -0.35
C ASP A 200 12.89 -5.31 -0.41
N ASN A 201 12.09 -5.25 0.67
CA ASN A 201 10.76 -4.59 0.55
C ASN A 201 10.84 -3.13 0.98
N ALA A 202 10.77 -2.21 0.01
CA ALA A 202 10.87 -0.77 0.27
C ALA A 202 9.47 -0.14 0.30
N ILE A 203 9.17 0.62 1.35
CA ILE A 203 7.99 1.49 1.40
C ILE A 203 8.42 2.89 0.94
N ASP A 204 7.78 3.41 -0.11
CA ASP A 204 7.96 4.76 -0.63
C ASP A 204 6.75 5.61 -0.20
N LEU A 205 6.92 6.35 0.89
CA LEU A 205 5.88 7.20 1.48
C LEU A 205 5.72 8.56 0.76
N CYS A 206 6.40 8.76 -0.38
CA CYS A 206 6.46 10.06 -1.07
C CYS A 206 5.17 10.43 -1.83
N ARG A 207 4.05 9.72 -1.66
CA ARG A 207 2.73 10.20 -2.10
C ARG A 207 2.07 10.95 -0.95
N GLY A 208 2.20 12.27 -0.98
CA GLY A 208 1.49 13.15 -0.08
C GLY A 208 0.01 12.78 -0.01
N GLY A 209 -0.46 12.55 1.21
CA GLY A 209 -1.88 12.60 1.50
C GLY A 209 -2.42 13.89 0.91
N SER A 210 -3.51 13.78 0.14
CA SER A 210 -4.18 14.89 -0.52
C SER A 210 -4.12 16.17 0.31
N SER A 211 -3.28 17.11 -0.11
CA SER A 211 -3.28 18.45 0.43
C SER A 211 -4.62 19.08 0.04
N SER A 212 -5.36 19.52 1.05
CA SER A 212 -6.47 20.44 0.86
C SER A 212 -5.94 21.65 0.10
N THR A 213 -6.54 21.94 -1.05
CA THR A 213 -6.31 23.15 -1.82
C THR A 213 -6.50 24.38 -0.94
N SER A 214 -5.47 25.20 -0.76
CA SER A 214 -5.64 26.64 -0.64
C SER A 214 -4.93 27.29 -1.83
N SER A 215 -5.68 28.09 -2.55
CA SER A 215 -5.31 28.85 -3.73
C SER A 215 -4.17 29.86 -3.48
N ASP A 216 -3.51 30.22 -4.58
CA ASP A 216 -2.77 31.46 -4.87
C ASP A 216 -1.24 31.35 -4.93
N HIS A 217 -0.68 31.21 -6.14
CA HIS A 217 -0.13 32.36 -6.90
C HIS A 217 0.57 31.92 -8.21
N ASP A 218 0.45 32.80 -9.21
CA ASP A 218 0.98 32.77 -10.57
C ASP A 218 2.50 32.53 -10.72
N GLY A 219 2.85 31.85 -11.82
CA GLY A 219 3.89 32.34 -12.73
C GLY A 219 5.31 31.76 -12.63
N LEU A 220 5.80 31.26 -13.78
CA LEU A 220 7.18 30.92 -14.17
C LEU A 220 7.70 29.51 -13.82
N VAL A 221 7.75 28.66 -14.85
CA VAL A 221 8.62 27.47 -14.90
C VAL A 221 9.95 27.88 -15.56
N PRO A 222 11.11 27.70 -14.89
CA PRO A 222 12.11 26.76 -15.44
C PRO A 222 13.00 26.01 -14.41
N VAL A 223 13.25 24.72 -14.72
CA VAL A 223 14.49 23.92 -14.53
C VAL A 223 14.99 23.59 -13.10
N ASN A 224 14.90 22.30 -12.76
CA ASN A 224 15.68 21.54 -11.76
C ASN A 224 15.82 22.12 -10.34
N VAL A 225 14.71 22.28 -9.64
CA VAL A 225 14.70 22.23 -8.17
C VAL A 225 14.27 20.81 -7.80
N TYR A 226 15.17 19.99 -7.27
CA TYR A 226 14.74 18.80 -6.54
C TYR A 226 13.90 19.32 -5.37
N GLU A 227 12.58 19.17 -5.47
CA GLU A 227 11.62 19.66 -4.48
C GLU A 227 12.00 19.11 -3.09
N HIS A 228 12.00 19.97 -2.08
CA HIS A 228 12.20 19.58 -0.69
C HIS A 228 11.14 18.53 -0.33
N GLN A 229 11.56 17.30 0.00
CA GLN A 229 10.65 16.29 0.52
C GLN A 229 10.54 16.48 2.04
N GLU A 230 9.37 16.94 2.51
CA GLU A 230 9.10 17.21 3.93
C GLU A 230 8.31 16.06 4.56
N HIS A 231 8.82 15.54 5.68
CA HIS A 231 8.28 14.41 6.42
C HIS A 231 7.87 14.86 7.82
N HIS A 232 6.62 14.65 8.20
CA HIS A 232 6.11 14.96 9.55
C HIS A 232 5.92 13.68 10.34
N VAL A 233 6.49 13.64 11.55
CA VAL A 233 6.44 12.48 12.45
C VAL A 233 6.02 12.97 13.83
N THR A 234 4.90 12.46 14.34
CA THR A 234 4.52 12.68 15.74
C THR A 234 5.17 11.59 16.61
N LEU A 235 5.93 12.01 17.61
CA LEU A 235 6.59 11.14 18.57
C LEU A 235 5.62 10.86 19.73
N THR A 236 5.21 9.61 19.86
CA THR A 236 4.45 9.09 21.01
C THR A 236 5.26 8.05 21.80
N GLY A 237 6.56 7.95 21.47
CA GLY A 237 7.55 7.00 21.98
C GLY A 237 8.88 7.26 21.26
N ASP A 238 9.96 6.68 21.78
CA ASP A 238 11.28 6.76 21.13
C ASP A 238 11.24 6.22 19.70
N ALA A 239 12.00 6.84 18.80
CA ALA A 239 12.01 6.50 17.39
C ALA A 239 13.43 6.30 16.84
N THR A 240 13.59 5.37 15.89
CA THR A 240 14.82 5.20 15.12
C THR A 240 14.55 5.53 13.66
N ILE A 241 15.43 6.31 13.04
CA ILE A 241 15.21 6.81 11.68
C ILE A 241 16.31 6.33 10.76
N ASP A 242 15.96 5.41 9.87
CA ASP A 242 16.91 4.90 8.89
C ASP A 242 17.14 5.85 7.73
N THR A 243 18.35 5.79 7.15
CA THR A 243 18.65 6.53 5.93
C THR A 243 17.76 6.09 4.77
N PRO A 244 17.44 7.00 3.83
CA PRO A 244 16.65 6.65 2.67
C PRO A 244 17.50 5.69 1.84
N SER A 245 17.13 4.41 1.83
CA SER A 245 17.79 3.41 1.00
C SER A 245 17.20 3.48 -0.41
N THR A 246 18.04 3.70 -1.41
CA THR A 246 17.60 3.74 -2.81
C THR A 246 17.33 2.34 -3.36
N PRO A 247 16.22 2.12 -4.09
CA PRO A 247 15.90 0.83 -4.72
C PRO A 247 16.76 0.47 -5.95
N ARG A 248 17.64 1.35 -6.44
CA ARG A 248 18.65 1.13 -7.51
C ARG A 248 19.42 2.43 -7.76
N GLY A 249 20.68 2.50 -7.33
CA GLY A 249 21.61 3.61 -7.63
C GLY A 249 21.67 4.72 -6.59
N GLN A 250 22.84 5.38 -6.46
CA GLN A 250 23.09 6.43 -5.46
C GLN A 250 22.08 7.58 -5.61
N PRO A 251 21.52 8.10 -4.49
CA PRO A 251 20.62 9.26 -4.55
C PRO A 251 21.35 10.43 -5.23
N PRO A 252 20.67 11.22 -6.10
CA PRO A 252 21.31 12.35 -6.74
C PRO A 252 21.90 13.29 -5.70
N THR A 253 23.18 13.66 -5.87
CA THR A 253 23.81 14.71 -5.06
C THR A 253 22.95 15.98 -5.14
N GLY A 254 22.70 16.61 -3.98
CA GLY A 254 21.87 17.80 -3.85
C GLY A 254 20.39 17.52 -3.61
N LEU A 255 19.95 16.26 -3.54
CA LEU A 255 18.60 15.92 -3.06
C LEU A 255 18.45 16.35 -1.60
N ARG A 256 17.32 16.99 -1.26
CA ARG A 256 17.04 17.51 0.07
C ARG A 256 15.83 16.88 0.74
N TYR A 257 16.02 16.51 2.00
CA TYR A 257 14.98 16.02 2.89
C TYR A 257 14.79 16.96 4.06
N ARG A 258 13.55 17.11 4.50
CA ARG A 258 13.20 17.74 5.77
C ARG A 258 12.45 16.74 6.62
N PHE A 259 12.85 16.59 7.87
CA PHE A 259 12.06 15.92 8.88
C PHE A 259 11.54 16.93 9.89
N VAL A 260 10.26 16.82 10.23
CA VAL A 260 9.57 17.60 11.24
C VAL A 260 9.07 16.61 12.29
N PHE A 261 9.71 16.59 13.44
CA PHE A 261 9.31 15.78 14.59
C PHE A 261 8.44 16.60 15.51
N VAL A 262 7.32 16.07 15.95
CA VAL A 262 6.41 16.73 16.89
C VAL A 262 6.29 15.84 18.12
N GLN A 263 6.70 16.33 19.29
CA GLN A 263 6.45 15.65 20.56
C GLN A 263 4.95 15.63 20.84
N ASP A 264 4.41 14.49 21.27
CA ASP A 264 3.07 14.47 21.85
C ASP A 264 2.99 15.36 23.11
N GLN A 265 1.81 15.47 23.71
CA GLN A 265 1.63 16.32 24.90
C GLN A 265 2.40 15.82 26.13
N ALA A 266 2.81 14.55 26.16
CA ALA A 266 3.60 14.00 27.25
C ALA A 266 5.08 14.37 27.12
N GLY A 267 5.59 14.39 25.88
CA GLY A 267 7.00 14.60 25.59
C GLY A 267 7.89 13.48 26.15
N GLY A 268 9.19 13.71 26.16
CA GLY A 268 10.20 12.80 26.69
C GLY A 268 10.76 11.81 25.66
N HIS A 269 10.34 11.88 24.41
CA HIS A 269 10.71 10.89 23.38
C HIS A 269 12.02 11.25 22.69
N GLU A 270 12.93 10.29 22.63
CA GLU A 270 14.23 10.43 21.96
C GLU A 270 14.20 9.93 20.51
N ILE A 271 15.12 10.43 19.69
CA ILE A 271 15.35 9.90 18.34
C ILE A 271 16.78 9.40 18.21
N THR A 272 16.91 8.17 17.72
CA THR A 272 18.19 7.55 17.36
C THR A 272 18.39 7.58 15.86
N TRP A 273 19.61 7.94 15.43
CA TRP A 273 19.98 8.07 14.02
C TRP A 273 21.16 7.15 13.69
N PRO A 274 21.15 6.45 12.54
CA PRO A 274 22.31 5.74 12.02
C PRO A 274 23.43 6.72 11.65
N SER A 275 24.67 6.24 11.68
CA SER A 275 25.87 7.01 11.29
C SER A 275 25.86 7.52 9.86
N ALA A 276 25.01 6.95 9.00
CA ALA A 276 24.86 7.36 7.60
C ALA A 276 24.20 8.74 7.44
N TYR A 277 23.39 9.18 8.42
CA TYR A 277 23.10 10.59 8.60
C TYR A 277 24.22 11.18 9.47
N LYS A 278 25.04 12.07 8.90
CA LYS A 278 26.10 12.78 9.64
C LYS A 278 25.46 13.83 10.57
N VAL A 279 24.75 13.36 11.59
CA VAL A 279 24.13 14.15 12.65
C VAL A 279 25.22 14.52 13.64
N PRO A 280 25.42 15.82 13.96
CA PRO A 280 26.34 16.24 15.00
C PRO A 280 25.98 15.59 16.34
N ALA A 281 26.96 15.11 17.10
CA ALA A 281 26.74 14.54 18.44
C ALA A 281 26.08 15.52 19.44
N SER A 282 26.05 16.81 19.10
CA SER A 282 25.39 17.88 19.87
C SER A 282 23.94 18.14 19.45
N ALA A 283 23.40 17.45 18.43
CA ALA A 283 22.00 17.61 18.02
C ALA A 283 21.10 16.91 19.05
N VAL A 284 20.57 17.68 19.99
CA VAL A 284 19.63 17.21 21.01
C VAL A 284 18.25 17.79 20.71
N LEU A 285 17.26 16.93 20.57
CA LEU A 285 15.87 17.34 20.37
C LEU A 285 15.30 17.93 21.65
N ASP A 286 14.41 18.89 21.49
CA ASP A 286 13.54 19.32 22.58
C ASP A 286 12.52 18.20 22.79
N THR A 287 12.51 17.69 24.00
CA THR A 287 11.62 16.62 24.42
C THR A 287 10.41 17.16 25.18
N SER A 288 10.25 18.48 25.27
CA SER A 288 9.07 19.09 25.89
C SER A 288 7.82 18.75 25.08
N GLY A 289 6.74 18.39 25.78
CA GLY A 289 5.49 18.02 25.13
C GLY A 289 4.93 19.14 24.25
N GLY A 290 4.39 18.78 23.08
CA GLY A 290 3.80 19.74 22.14
C GLY A 290 4.81 20.67 21.45
N THR A 291 6.09 20.31 21.44
CA THR A 291 7.11 21.03 20.65
C THR A 291 7.43 20.30 19.36
N ARG A 292 7.96 21.03 18.38
CA ARG A 292 8.43 20.50 17.10
C ARG A 292 9.91 20.79 16.87
N SER A 293 10.55 19.87 16.16
CA SER A 293 11.93 19.91 15.74
C SER A 293 12.03 19.66 14.25
N VAL A 294 12.76 20.52 13.54
CA VAL A 294 12.92 20.50 12.08
C VAL A 294 14.38 20.21 11.75
N LEU A 295 14.64 19.15 11.00
CA LEU A 295 15.97 18.76 10.53
C LEU A 295 15.96 18.76 9.01
N ASP A 296 16.88 19.48 8.39
CA ASP A 296 17.11 19.41 6.95
C ASP A 296 18.36 18.58 6.66
N PHE A 297 18.29 17.74 5.65
CA PHE A 297 19.38 16.91 5.16
C PHE A 297 19.60 17.11 3.67
N GLU A 298 20.85 17.00 3.23
CA GLU A 298 21.23 17.03 1.82
C GLU A 298 22.10 15.81 1.48
N CYS A 299 21.84 15.18 0.33
CA CYS A 299 22.68 14.11 -0.20
C CYS A 299 23.98 14.70 -0.76
N THR A 300 25.13 14.27 -0.25
CA THR A 300 26.44 14.77 -0.71
C THR A 300 27.07 13.95 -1.83
N GLY A 301 26.43 12.86 -2.25
CA GLY A 301 27.02 11.82 -3.10
C GLY A 301 27.28 10.53 -2.31
N ASP A 302 27.48 9.40 -3.00
CA ASP A 302 27.74 8.09 -2.37
C ASP A 302 26.66 7.57 -1.39
N ALA A 303 25.43 8.11 -1.46
CA ALA A 303 24.37 7.87 -0.48
C ALA A 303 24.67 8.38 0.93
N ASP A 304 25.66 9.27 1.08
CA ASP A 304 25.94 9.99 2.31
C ASP A 304 24.96 11.16 2.48
N TRP A 305 24.42 11.28 3.68
CA TRP A 305 23.51 12.37 4.06
C TRP A 305 24.16 13.26 5.10
N ILE A 306 24.18 14.55 4.83
CA ILE A 306 24.59 15.56 5.81
C ILE A 306 23.37 16.31 6.31
N MET A 307 23.32 16.55 7.62
CA MET A 307 22.35 17.49 8.16
C MET A 307 22.80 18.91 7.82
N THR A 308 21.95 19.67 7.14
CA THR A 308 22.21 21.05 6.70
C THR A 308 21.51 22.09 7.56
N SER A 309 20.44 21.70 8.27
CA SER A 309 19.72 22.55 9.22
C SER A 309 19.21 21.72 10.38
N PHE A 310 19.19 22.33 11.57
CA PHE A 310 18.54 21.76 12.74
C PHE A 310 17.95 22.87 13.60
N ILE A 311 16.64 22.81 13.81
CA ILE A 311 15.87 23.72 14.65
C ILE A 311 15.05 22.87 15.60
N THR A 312 14.99 23.22 16.87
CA THR A 312 14.30 22.44 17.89
C THR A 312 13.59 23.34 18.89
N GLY A 313 12.57 22.82 19.56
CA GLY A 313 11.80 23.56 20.58
C GLY A 313 10.86 24.62 20.01
N ILE A 314 10.43 24.45 18.76
CA ILE A 314 9.42 25.34 18.19
C ILE A 314 8.06 24.90 18.76
N PRO A 315 7.20 25.81 19.24
CA PRO A 315 5.83 25.43 19.61
C PRO A 315 5.11 24.79 18.41
N ALA A 316 4.44 23.65 18.64
CA ALA A 316 3.68 22.97 17.59
C ALA A 316 2.43 23.77 17.18
#